data_AF-L1PMQ6-F1
#
_entry.id   AF-L1PMQ6-F1
#
_cell.length_a   1.000
_cell.length_b   1.000
_cell.length_c   1.000
_cell.angle_alpha   90.00
_cell.angle_beta   90.00
_cell.angle_gamma   90.00
#
_symmetry.space_group_name_H-M   'P 1'
#
loop_
_entity.id
_entity.type
_entity.pdbx_description
1 polymer ?
#
loop_
_entity_poly.entity_id
_entity_poly.type
_entity_poly.pdbx_seq_one_letter_code
_entity_poly.pdbx_strand_id
1 'polypeptide(L)'
;MKAEEIKALFKKFEKAAQEVEGIECWSARELQTLLGYSQWRNFELIIQKAKVSCSSVGENIAYHFADVSKMVSIGSGAEKQIDDLLLTR
;
A
#
# COMPACT_ATOMS: atom_id res chain seq x y z
N MET A 1 -8.13 10.04 19.51
CA MET A 1 -8.89 10.27 18.27
C MET A 1 -10.37 10.24 18.57
N LYS A 2 -11.16 11.10 17.94
CA LYS A 2 -12.62 11.09 18.08
C LYS A 2 -13.20 9.89 17.32
N ALA A 3 -14.32 9.32 17.78
CA ALA A 3 -14.94 8.16 17.14
C ALA A 3 -15.25 8.38 15.65
N GLU A 4 -15.62 9.61 15.29
CA GLU A 4 -15.90 9.99 13.90
C GLU A 4 -14.65 10.02 13.01
N GLU A 5 -13.48 10.36 13.56
CA GLU A 5 -12.20 10.30 12.83
C GLU A 5 -11.82 8.85 12.50
N ILE A 6 -12.03 7.93 13.45
CA ILE A 6 -11.79 6.50 13.26
C ILE A 6 -12.68 5.95 12.14
N LYS A 7 -13.99 6.27 12.18
CA LYS A 7 -14.93 5.85 11.13
C LYS A 7 -14.57 6.41 9.76
N ALA A 8 -14.14 7.67 9.71
CA ALA A 8 -13.72 8.32 8.47
C ALA A 8 -12.45 7.68 7.89
N LEU A 9 -11.46 7.37 8.72
CA LEU A 9 -10.25 6.65 8.31
C LEU A 9 -10.58 5.24 7.82
N PHE A 10 -11.38 4.49 8.56
CA PHE A 10 -11.82 3.15 8.17
C PHE A 10 -12.44 3.16 6.77
N LYS A 11 -13.38 4.08 6.50
CA LYS A 11 -13.96 4.24 5.16
C LYS A 11 -12.95 4.56 4.06
N LYS A 12 -11.84 5.22 4.38
CA LYS A 12 -10.77 5.49 3.41
C LYS A 12 -9.95 4.23 3.11
N PHE A 13 -9.65 3.41 4.12
CA PHE A 13 -8.97 2.13 3.92
C PHE A 13 -9.82 1.16 3.09
N GLU A 14 -11.12 1.04 3.39
CA GLU A 14 -12.02 0.20 2.59
C GLU A 14 -12.11 0.66 1.14
N LYS A 15 -12.10 1.98 0.89
CA LYS A 15 -12.13 2.52 -0.48
C LYS A 15 -10.83 2.36 -1.27
N ALA A 16 -9.70 2.23 -0.57
CA ALA A 16 -8.41 2.00 -1.22
C ALA A 16 -8.18 0.52 -1.55
N ALA A 17 -9.00 -0.39 -0.99
CA ALA A 17 -8.94 -1.80 -1.35
C ALA A 17 -9.42 -1.98 -2.80
N GLN A 18 -8.73 -2.85 -3.52
CA GLN A 18 -9.06 -3.23 -4.88
C GLN A 18 -8.92 -4.74 -5.03
N GLU A 19 -9.73 -5.33 -5.90
CA GLU A 19 -9.62 -6.76 -6.22
C GLU A 19 -8.72 -6.94 -7.44
N VAL A 20 -7.70 -7.79 -7.31
CA VAL A 20 -6.80 -8.17 -8.40
C VAL A 20 -6.82 -9.69 -8.47
N GLU A 21 -7.30 -10.25 -9.59
CA GLU A 21 -7.40 -11.70 -9.80
C GLU A 21 -8.17 -12.44 -8.68
N GLY A 22 -9.21 -11.82 -8.13
CA GLY A 22 -10.00 -12.40 -7.03
C GLY A 22 -9.38 -12.23 -5.63
N ILE A 23 -8.28 -11.49 -5.51
CA ILE A 23 -7.59 -11.23 -4.25
C ILE A 23 -7.75 -9.74 -3.90
N GLU A 24 -8.26 -9.46 -2.70
CA GLU A 24 -8.30 -8.09 -2.18
C GLU A 24 -6.90 -7.62 -1.80
N CYS A 25 -6.51 -6.47 -2.37
CA CYS A 25 -5.19 -5.89 -2.24
C CYS A 25 -5.27 -4.37 -2.00
N TRP A 26 -4.22 -3.82 -1.41
CA TRP A 26 -3.94 -2.39 -1.37
C TRP A 26 -2.72 -2.03 -2.20
N SER A 27 -2.76 -0.87 -2.87
CA SER A 27 -1.55 -0.21 -3.36
C SER A 27 -0.74 0.31 -2.16
N ALA A 28 0.53 -0.07 -2.07
CA ALA A 28 1.43 0.43 -1.04
C ALA A 28 1.58 1.97 -1.11
N ARG A 29 1.57 2.56 -2.31
CA ARG A 29 1.57 4.02 -2.50
C ARG A 29 0.34 4.72 -1.92
N GLU A 30 -0.84 4.11 -2.04
CA GLU A 30 -2.06 4.65 -1.45
C GLU A 30 -2.07 4.46 0.06
N LEU A 31 -1.68 3.27 0.52
CA LEU A 31 -1.61 2.94 1.94
C LEU A 31 -0.62 3.82 2.68
N GLN A 32 0.53 4.15 2.07
CA GLN A 32 1.49 5.13 2.57
C GLN A 32 0.78 6.44 2.96
N THR A 33 -0.05 6.96 2.06
CA THR A 33 -0.73 8.26 2.23
C THR A 33 -1.78 8.19 3.33
N LEU A 34 -2.55 7.10 3.38
CA LEU A 34 -3.56 6.87 4.42
C LEU A 34 -2.96 6.74 5.82
N LEU A 35 -1.78 6.14 5.91
CA LEU A 35 -1.03 5.98 7.16
C LEU A 35 -0.19 7.22 7.54
N GLY A 36 -0.23 8.28 6.71
CA GLY A 36 0.41 9.56 7.02
C GLY A 36 1.92 9.61 6.75
N TYR A 37 2.45 8.68 5.97
CA TYR A 37 3.85 8.73 5.55
C TYR A 37 4.03 9.72 4.39
N SER A 38 4.80 10.77 4.59
CA SER A 38 5.07 11.78 3.55
C SER A 38 6.08 11.32 2.50
N GLN A 39 7.05 10.50 2.89
CA GLN A 39 8.14 10.05 2.03
C GLN A 39 8.10 8.54 1.84
N TRP A 40 8.16 8.10 0.58
CA TRP A 40 8.16 6.68 0.21
C TRP A 40 9.25 5.89 0.92
N ARG A 41 10.48 6.41 0.93
CA ARG A 41 11.63 5.72 1.52
C ARG A 41 11.36 5.28 2.97
N ASN A 42 10.60 6.08 3.74
CA ASN A 42 10.27 5.73 5.11
C ASN A 42 9.24 4.61 5.17
N PHE A 43 8.25 4.62 4.27
CA PHE A 43 7.23 3.58 4.21
C PHE A 43 7.75 2.27 3.64
N GLU A 44 8.62 2.34 2.63
CA GLU A 44 9.34 1.20 2.06
C GLU A 44 10.12 0.45 3.14
N LEU A 45 10.80 1.15 4.06
CA LEU A 45 11.45 0.51 5.21
C LEU A 45 10.47 -0.24 6.12
N ILE A 46 9.23 0.23 6.26
CA ILE A 46 8.19 -0.47 7.02
C ILE A 46 7.73 -1.72 6.26
N ILE A 47 7.54 -1.63 4.94
CA ILE A 47 7.21 -2.78 4.10
C ILE A 47 8.31 -3.84 4.21
N GLN A 48 9.58 -3.46 4.17
CA GLN A 48 10.68 -4.43 4.34
C GLN A 48 10.64 -5.13 5.69
N LYS A 49 10.32 -4.41 6.78
CA LYS A 49 10.12 -5.03 8.10
C LYS A 49 8.92 -5.97 8.12
N ALA A 50 7.84 -5.63 7.41
CA ALA A 50 6.67 -6.50 7.27
C ALA A 50 7.01 -7.78 6.48
N LYS A 51 7.78 -7.67 5.39
CA LYS A 51 8.30 -8.82 4.62
C LYS A 51 9.14 -9.76 5.50
N VAL A 52 10.04 -9.22 6.32
CA VAL A 52 10.83 -10.01 7.28
C VAL A 52 9.94 -10.72 8.30
N SER A 53 8.94 -10.01 8.85
CA SER A 53 8.02 -10.59 9.85
C SER A 53 7.17 -11.71 9.25
N CYS A 54 6.65 -11.52 8.04
CA CYS A 54 5.91 -12.52 7.26
C CYS A 54 6.77 -13.78 7.03
N SER A 55 8.00 -13.59 6.56
CA SER A 55 8.93 -14.72 6.35
C SER A 55 9.28 -15.46 7.66
N SER A 56 9.40 -14.73 8.77
CA SER A 56 9.75 -15.33 10.07
C SER A 56 8.69 -16.29 10.63
N VAL A 57 7.44 -16.14 10.19
CA VAL A 57 6.35 -17.05 10.55
C VAL A 57 6.14 -18.18 9.52
N GLY A 58 7.05 -18.30 8.54
CA GLY A 58 7.03 -19.36 7.53
C GLY A 58 6.18 -19.03 6.29
N GLU A 59 5.60 -17.84 6.21
CA GLU A 59 4.79 -17.43 5.05
C GLU A 59 5.67 -17.02 3.86
N ASN A 60 5.18 -17.29 2.65
CA ASN A 60 5.87 -16.89 1.43
C ASN A 60 5.54 -15.42 1.11
N ILE A 61 6.56 -14.56 1.19
CA ILE A 61 6.44 -13.12 0.91
C ILE A 61 5.78 -12.85 -0.45
N ALA A 62 6.05 -13.67 -1.47
CA ALA A 62 5.52 -13.45 -2.82
C ALA A 62 3.98 -13.57 -2.91
N TYR A 63 3.33 -14.23 -1.94
CA TYR A 63 1.88 -14.31 -1.87
C TYR A 63 1.23 -13.05 -1.30
N HIS A 64 1.98 -12.24 -0.55
CA HIS A 64 1.43 -11.08 0.17
C HIS A 64 1.95 -9.74 -0.36
N PHE A 65 3.10 -9.75 -1.04
CA PHE A 65 3.78 -8.56 -1.51
C PHE A 65 4.17 -8.74 -2.98
N ALA A 66 3.30 -8.31 -3.89
CA ALA A 66 3.57 -8.36 -5.33
C ALA A 66 4.16 -7.03 -5.80
N ASP A 67 5.37 -7.04 -6.35
CA ASP A 67 6.00 -5.86 -6.92
C ASP A 67 5.29 -5.49 -8.23
N VAL A 68 4.82 -4.26 -8.33
CA VAL A 68 4.10 -3.72 -9.49
C VAL A 68 4.60 -2.31 -9.82
N SER A 69 4.03 -1.70 -10.85
CA SER A 69 4.33 -0.31 -11.18
C SER A 69 3.03 0.49 -11.26
N LYS A 70 3.13 1.77 -10.92
CA LYS A 70 2.01 2.71 -10.92
C LYS A 70 2.36 3.92 -11.78
N MET A 71 1.43 4.34 -12.64
CA MET A 71 1.54 5.60 -13.36
C MET A 71 1.04 6.73 -12.46
N VAL A 72 1.82 7.81 -12.34
CA VAL A 72 1.46 9.00 -11.58
C VAL A 72 1.65 10.25 -12.42
N SER A 73 0.76 11.23 -12.27
CA SER A 73 0.93 12.52 -12.94
C SER A 73 2.03 13.35 -12.27
N ILE A 74 2.94 13.91 -13.06
CA ILE A 74 4.07 14.74 -12.59
C ILE A 74 3.90 16.22 -12.95
N GLY A 75 2.67 16.62 -13.32
CA GLY A 75 2.35 17.98 -13.76
C GLY A 75 2.39 18.13 -15.28
N SER A 76 1.76 19.19 -15.79
CA SER A 76 1.67 19.49 -17.23
C SER A 76 1.06 18.38 -18.10
N GLY A 77 0.26 17.50 -17.50
CA GLY A 77 -0.33 16.33 -18.17
C GLY A 77 0.64 15.18 -18.44
N ALA A 78 1.91 15.30 -18.02
CA ALA A 78 2.87 14.22 -18.14
C ALA A 78 2.66 13.16 -17.04
N GLU A 79 2.90 11.90 -17.40
CA GLU A 79 2.85 10.78 -16.49
C GLU A 79 4.23 10.16 -16.32
N LYS A 80 4.48 9.61 -15.13
CA LYS A 80 5.70 8.90 -14.78
C LYS A 80 5.35 7.56 -14.15
N GLN A 81 6.03 6.52 -14.58
CA GLN A 81 5.99 5.23 -13.92
C GLN A 81 6.84 5.26 -12.65
N ILE A 82 6.28 4.78 -11.55
CA ILE A 82 6.98 4.59 -10.28
C ILE A 82 6.75 3.17 -9.78
N ASP A 83 7.68 2.66 -8.97
CA ASP A 83 7.54 1.36 -8.32
C ASP A 83 6.40 1.40 -7.30
N ASP A 84 5.66 0.31 -7.16
CA ASP A 84 4.62 0.14 -6.14
C ASP A 84 4.57 -1.35 -5.74
N LEU A 85 3.79 -1.66 -4.70
CA LEU A 85 3.50 -3.03 -4.32
C LEU A 85 2.00 -3.21 -4.11
N LEU A 86 1.48 -4.37 -4.52
CA LEU A 86 0.19 -4.84 -4.03
C LEU A 86 0.40 -5.62 -2.74
N LEU A 87 -0.35 -5.22 -1.72
CA LEU A 87 -0.35 -5.79 -0.38
C LEU A 87 -1.68 -6.50 -0.17
N THR A 88 -1.68 -7.82 0.00
CA THR A 88 -2.92 -8.57 0.26
C THR A 88 -3.56 -8.10 1.56
N ARG A 89 -4.89 -7.94 1.56
CA ARG A 89 -5.67 -7.50 2.72
C ARG A 89 -6.03 -8.65 3.65
#